data_AF-F3GE17-F1
#
_entry.id   AF-F3GE17-F1
#
_cell.length_a   1.000
_cell.length_b   1.000
_cell.length_c   1.000
_cell.angle_alpha   90.00
_cell.angle_beta   90.00
_cell.angle_gamma   90.00
#
_symmetry.space_group_name_H-M   'P 1'
#
loop_
_entity.id
_entity.type
_entity.pdbx_description
1 polymer ?
#
loop_
_entity_poly.entity_id
_entity_poly.type
_entity_poly.pdbx_seq_one_letter_code
_entity_poly.pdbx_strand_id
1 'polypeptide(L)'
;MSLPAEDRTQLFKDTATQFWKHITPIVYVALGIHCVLLTVFLGLGMKIMWIANIVSTLVYVSCIYLIRRGRHRQAGQLMSLEIIGHAVLATWQLGWESNFSFYIFCVIPVIAFTFQLNVVRRIVYSVAILMSLMGCFAFRRYTGQGTGLSQNVLDAFGIVNVLTATTLSIYATALSVRFTSSMQLSLFHIANRDSLTNLYTRRRVLHRIRELEARRQGLSASLILLDIDHFKQINDIHGHETGDVVLQRVAE
;
A
#
# COMPACT_ATOMS: atom_id res chain seq x y z
N MET A 1 -12.69 -7.58 -21.93
CA MET A 1 -11.47 -8.28 -22.37
C MET A 1 -10.49 -8.23 -21.20
N SER A 2 -10.25 -9.37 -20.56
CA SER A 2 -9.22 -9.50 -19.53
C SER A 2 -7.86 -9.38 -20.19
N LEU A 3 -6.98 -8.54 -19.65
CA LEU A 3 -5.56 -8.55 -20.00
C LEU A 3 -5.03 -10.01 -19.99
N PRO A 4 -4.14 -10.38 -20.93
CA PRO A 4 -3.41 -11.65 -20.86
C PRO A 4 -2.84 -11.89 -19.46
N ALA A 5 -2.74 -13.16 -19.03
CA ALA A 5 -2.33 -13.49 -17.67
C ALA A 5 -0.92 -12.96 -17.32
N GLU A 6 -0.02 -12.94 -18.30
CA GLU A 6 1.34 -12.40 -18.17
C GLU A 6 1.35 -10.89 -17.97
N ASP A 7 0.62 -10.13 -18.80
CA ASP A 7 0.52 -8.67 -18.68
C ASP A 7 -0.10 -8.24 -17.34
N ARG A 8 -1.12 -8.97 -16.86
CA ARG A 8 -1.67 -8.73 -15.51
C ARG A 8 -0.60 -8.94 -14.44
N THR A 9 0.14 -10.03 -14.54
CA THR A 9 1.18 -10.38 -13.56
C THR A 9 2.29 -9.33 -13.55
N GLN A 10 2.70 -8.85 -14.71
CA GLN A 10 3.71 -7.80 -14.85
C GLN A 10 3.21 -6.47 -14.27
N LEU A 11 2.00 -6.05 -14.64
CA LEU A 11 1.35 -4.85 -14.08
C LEU A 11 1.29 -4.91 -12.55
N PHE A 12 0.93 -6.06 -11.96
CA PHE A 12 0.90 -6.22 -10.49
C PHE A 12 2.30 -6.12 -9.86
N LYS A 13 3.35 -6.62 -10.52
CA LYS A 13 4.73 -6.47 -10.03
C LYS A 13 5.19 -5.01 -10.04
N ASP A 14 4.92 -4.29 -11.12
CA ASP A 14 5.30 -2.88 -11.26
C ASP A 14 4.54 -2.00 -10.27
N THR A 15 3.25 -2.28 -10.11
CA THR A 15 2.37 -1.72 -9.10
C THR A 15 2.92 -1.92 -7.69
N ALA A 16 3.24 -3.17 -7.33
CA ALA A 16 3.78 -3.46 -6.01
C ALA A 16 5.07 -2.67 -5.77
N THR A 17 5.96 -2.62 -6.76
CA THR A 17 7.22 -1.87 -6.68
C THR A 17 6.99 -0.37 -6.43
N GLN A 18 6.03 0.24 -7.14
CA GLN A 18 5.70 1.65 -6.90
C GLN A 18 5.12 1.90 -5.51
N PHE A 19 4.23 1.05 -5.02
CA PHE A 19 3.70 1.17 -3.67
C PHE A 19 4.80 1.10 -2.60
N TRP A 20 5.76 0.19 -2.75
CA TRP A 20 6.84 0.04 -1.80
C TRP A 20 7.80 1.23 -1.76
N LYS A 21 8.01 1.92 -2.89
CA LYS A 21 8.73 3.22 -2.89
C LYS A 21 8.00 4.23 -2.00
N HIS A 22 6.67 4.26 -2.06
CA HIS A 22 5.86 5.18 -1.25
C HIS A 22 5.77 4.80 0.24
N ILE A 23 5.98 3.53 0.61
CA ILE A 23 6.04 3.09 2.02
C ILE A 23 7.35 3.50 2.71
N THR A 24 8.42 3.75 1.96
CA THR A 24 9.76 4.01 2.51
C THR A 24 9.80 5.07 3.63
N PRO A 25 9.09 6.23 3.55
CA PRO A 25 9.02 7.19 4.65
C PRO A 25 8.48 6.60 5.95
N ILE A 26 7.47 5.72 5.89
CA ILE A 26 6.89 5.05 7.06
C ILE A 26 7.96 4.19 7.77
N VAL A 27 8.82 3.52 7.01
CA VAL A 27 9.90 2.68 7.53
C VAL A 27 10.93 3.52 8.30
N TYR A 28 11.26 4.72 7.80
CA TYR A 28 12.15 5.64 8.52
C TYR A 28 11.51 6.22 9.80
N VAL A 29 10.22 6.55 9.75
CA VAL A 29 9.48 6.99 10.95
C VAL A 29 9.46 5.89 12.01
N ALA A 30 9.16 4.64 11.61
CA ALA A 30 9.19 3.50 12.51
C ALA A 30 10.58 3.26 13.12
N LEU A 31 11.66 3.36 12.32
CA LEU A 31 13.03 3.30 12.83
C LEU A 31 13.29 4.38 13.89
N GLY A 32 12.85 5.62 13.64
CA GLY A 32 12.94 6.72 14.60
C GLY A 32 12.19 6.44 15.90
N ILE A 33 10.97 5.90 15.81
CA ILE A 33 10.18 5.49 16.97
C ILE A 33 10.92 4.44 17.80
N HIS A 34 11.52 3.41 17.18
CA HIS A 34 12.29 2.41 17.92
C HIS A 34 13.54 2.99 18.59
N CYS A 35 14.22 3.94 17.95
CA CYS A 35 15.35 4.64 18.58
C CYS A 35 14.91 5.42 19.84
N VAL A 36 13.76 6.11 19.79
CA VAL A 36 13.20 6.81 20.95
C VAL A 36 12.74 5.82 22.03
N LEU A 37 12.04 4.76 21.65
CA LEU A 37 11.60 3.75 22.61
C LEU A 37 12.79 3.03 23.27
N LEU A 38 13.91 2.84 22.54
CA LEU A 38 15.12 2.24 23.09
C LEU A 38 15.69 3.06 24.24
N THR A 39 15.78 4.39 24.09
CA THR A 39 16.27 5.27 25.16
C THR A 39 15.30 5.28 26.34
N VAL A 40 13.99 5.30 26.08
CA VAL A 40 12.96 5.23 27.13
C VAL A 40 13.05 3.91 27.92
N PHE A 41 13.14 2.76 27.25
CA PHE A 41 13.22 1.47 27.93
C PHE A 41 14.53 1.25 28.69
N LEU A 42 15.64 1.82 28.21
CA LEU A 42 16.89 1.87 28.97
C LEU A 42 16.72 2.70 30.25
N GLY A 43 16.13 3.89 30.15
CA GLY A 43 15.88 4.77 31.30
C GLY A 43 14.92 4.16 32.33
N LEU A 44 13.95 3.35 31.89
CA LEU A 44 13.02 2.62 32.76
C LEU A 44 13.57 1.28 33.29
N GLY A 45 14.79 0.87 32.91
CA GLY A 45 15.38 -0.40 33.36
C GLY A 45 14.70 -1.66 32.80
N MET A 46 13.93 -1.55 31.72
CA MET A 46 13.10 -2.62 31.18
C MET A 46 13.90 -3.56 30.27
N LYS A 47 14.67 -4.49 30.86
CA LYS A 47 15.64 -5.36 30.16
C LYS A 47 15.10 -6.03 28.90
N ILE A 48 13.95 -6.71 29.03
CA ILE A 48 13.33 -7.44 27.92
C ILE A 48 12.98 -6.48 26.77
N MET A 49 12.46 -5.29 27.10
CA MET A 49 11.97 -4.33 26.11
C MET A 49 13.11 -3.63 25.36
N TRP A 50 14.17 -3.20 26.04
CA TRP A 50 15.28 -2.55 25.33
C TRP A 50 16.08 -3.55 24.47
N ILE A 51 16.21 -4.82 24.89
CA ILE A 51 16.81 -5.88 24.04
C ILE A 51 15.95 -6.11 22.79
N ALA A 52 14.63 -6.26 22.97
CA ALA A 52 13.70 -6.40 21.85
C ALA A 52 13.76 -5.22 20.90
N ASN A 53 13.91 -4.00 21.42
CA ASN A 53 14.06 -2.81 20.59
C ASN A 53 15.35 -2.78 19.77
N ILE A 54 16.47 -3.25 20.31
CA ILE A 54 17.71 -3.38 19.51
C ILE A 54 17.46 -4.32 18.32
N VAL A 55 16.78 -5.45 18.55
CA VAL A 55 16.40 -6.39 17.49
C VAL A 55 15.48 -5.72 16.47
N SER A 56 14.45 -5.00 16.92
CA SER A 56 13.54 -4.23 16.07
C SER A 56 14.28 -3.20 15.22
N THR A 57 15.19 -2.40 15.81
CA THR A 57 16.02 -1.43 15.10
C THR A 57 16.84 -2.10 13.99
N LEU A 58 17.48 -3.24 14.26
CA LEU A 58 18.21 -4.01 13.25
C LEU A 58 17.30 -4.55 12.14
N VAL A 59 16.08 -4.95 12.48
CA VAL A 59 15.06 -5.35 11.51
C VAL A 59 14.70 -4.17 10.59
N TYR A 60 14.45 -2.97 11.12
CA TYR A 60 14.13 -1.80 10.27
C TYR A 60 15.29 -1.38 9.39
N VAL A 61 16.54 -1.43 9.89
CA VAL A 61 17.73 -1.22 9.05
C VAL A 61 17.80 -2.25 7.91
N SER A 62 17.51 -3.52 8.22
CA SER A 62 17.44 -4.60 7.22
C SER A 62 16.31 -4.37 6.19
N CYS A 63 15.15 -3.88 6.63
CA CYS A 63 14.05 -3.49 5.74
C CYS A 63 14.46 -2.39 4.76
N ILE A 64 15.14 -1.34 5.25
CA ILE A 64 15.66 -0.26 4.38
C ILE A 64 16.65 -0.82 3.36
N TYR A 65 17.56 -1.70 3.77
CA TYR A 65 18.50 -2.37 2.88
C TYR A 65 17.78 -3.20 1.80
N LEU A 66 16.78 -4.00 2.19
CA LEU A 66 15.98 -4.82 1.28
C LEU A 66 15.19 -3.96 0.28
N ILE A 67 14.60 -2.85 0.72
CA ILE A 67 13.88 -1.91 -0.13
C ILE A 67 14.83 -1.29 -1.17
N ARG A 68 16.03 -0.87 -0.76
CA ARG A 68 17.06 -0.33 -1.68
C ARG A 68 17.53 -1.36 -2.72
N ARG A 69 17.48 -2.65 -2.39
CA ARG A 69 17.79 -3.77 -3.30
C ARG A 69 16.59 -4.25 -4.13
N GLY A 70 15.44 -3.56 -4.08
CA GLY A 70 14.22 -3.95 -4.79
C GLY A 70 13.50 -5.18 -4.23
N ARG A 71 13.95 -5.72 -3.07
CA ARG A 71 13.38 -6.92 -2.44
C ARG A 71 12.19 -6.58 -1.54
N HIS A 72 11.22 -5.90 -2.11
CA HIS A 72 10.17 -5.25 -1.33
C HIS A 72 9.24 -6.19 -0.57
N ARG A 73 8.89 -7.34 -1.16
CA ARG A 73 8.04 -8.35 -0.50
C ARG A 73 8.68 -8.88 0.78
N GLN A 74 9.99 -9.13 0.77
CA GLN A 74 10.72 -9.60 1.93
C GLN A 74 10.75 -8.53 3.03
N ALA A 75 10.99 -7.26 2.66
CA ALA A 75 10.94 -6.14 3.60
C ALA A 75 9.56 -6.04 4.29
N GLY A 76 8.48 -6.18 3.51
CA GLY A 76 7.12 -6.15 4.05
C GLY A 76 6.81 -7.27 5.03
N GLN A 77 7.24 -8.49 4.71
CA GLN A 77 7.08 -9.64 5.60
C GLN A 77 7.87 -9.45 6.90
N LEU A 78 9.12 -9.01 6.79
CA LEU A 78 10.00 -8.80 7.95
C LEU A 78 9.45 -7.69 8.86
N MET A 79 9.04 -6.56 8.29
CA MET A 79 8.40 -5.46 9.02
C MET A 79 7.10 -5.91 9.71
N SER A 80 6.25 -6.69 9.02
CA SER A 80 4.99 -7.16 9.60
C SER A 80 5.23 -8.11 10.79
N LEU A 81 6.17 -9.05 10.64
CA LEU A 81 6.54 -9.98 11.71
C LEU A 81 7.09 -9.24 12.93
N GLU A 82 7.92 -8.23 12.71
CA GLU A 82 8.45 -7.39 13.77
C GLU A 82 7.34 -6.63 14.50
N ILE A 83 6.46 -5.92 13.79
CA ILE A 83 5.39 -5.13 14.43
C ILE A 83 4.48 -6.04 15.27
N ILE A 84 4.10 -7.20 14.74
CA ILE A 84 3.25 -8.16 15.46
C ILE A 84 4.00 -8.70 16.69
N GLY A 85 5.24 -9.17 16.52
CA GLY A 85 6.03 -9.75 17.60
C GLY A 85 6.31 -8.73 18.71
N HIS A 86 6.65 -7.50 18.34
CA HIS A 86 6.92 -6.42 19.28
C HIS A 86 5.64 -6.00 20.02
N ALA A 87 4.51 -5.87 19.32
CA ALA A 87 3.22 -5.55 19.95
C ALA A 87 2.77 -6.63 20.94
N VAL A 88 2.93 -7.91 20.60
CA VAL A 88 2.64 -9.03 21.49
C VAL A 88 3.56 -9.00 22.71
N LEU A 89 4.88 -8.87 22.52
CA LEU A 89 5.84 -8.84 23.61
C LEU A 89 5.61 -7.64 24.54
N ALA A 90 5.36 -6.46 23.98
CA ALA A 90 5.07 -5.25 24.74
C ALA A 90 3.76 -5.38 25.52
N THR A 91 2.72 -5.95 24.90
CA THR A 91 1.43 -6.21 25.57
C THR A 91 1.60 -7.20 26.72
N TRP A 92 2.46 -8.21 26.55
CA TRP A 92 2.79 -9.15 27.63
C TRP A 92 3.53 -8.44 28.77
N GLN A 93 4.58 -7.67 28.48
CA GLN A 93 5.43 -7.08 29.51
C GLN A 93 4.76 -5.86 30.19
N LEU A 94 4.30 -4.89 29.38
CA LEU A 94 3.78 -3.60 29.82
C LEU A 94 2.26 -3.60 30.01
N GLY A 95 1.56 -4.58 29.45
CA GLY A 95 0.12 -4.71 29.62
C GLY A 95 -0.72 -3.94 28.63
N TRP A 96 -2.03 -4.18 28.74
CA TRP A 96 -3.03 -3.58 27.87
C TRP A 96 -3.04 -2.06 27.94
N GLU A 97 -2.90 -1.49 29.15
CA GLU A 97 -2.90 -0.04 29.40
C GLU A 97 -1.80 0.72 28.62
N SER A 98 -0.71 0.04 28.28
CA SER A 98 0.36 0.64 27.46
C SER A 98 -0.03 0.87 26.00
N ASN A 99 -1.12 0.26 25.53
CA ASN A 99 -1.67 0.37 24.17
C ASN A 99 -0.70 0.04 23.01
N PHE A 100 0.39 -0.70 23.26
CA PHE A 100 1.26 -1.19 22.18
C PHE A 100 0.53 -2.10 21.18
N SER A 101 -0.58 -2.73 21.60
CA SER A 101 -1.45 -3.52 20.72
C SER A 101 -2.05 -2.70 19.55
N PHE A 102 -2.15 -1.38 19.65
CA PHE A 102 -2.69 -0.54 18.57
C PHE A 102 -1.81 -0.50 17.32
N TYR A 103 -0.50 -0.76 17.43
CA TYR A 103 0.39 -0.80 16.27
C TYR A 103 0.04 -1.94 15.30
N ILE A 104 -0.72 -2.95 15.73
CA ILE A 104 -1.22 -3.99 14.83
C ILE A 104 -2.18 -3.44 13.78
N PHE A 105 -2.91 -2.36 14.07
CA PHE A 105 -3.75 -1.71 13.06
C PHE A 105 -2.92 -1.10 11.93
N CYS A 106 -1.67 -0.72 12.20
CA CYS A 106 -0.75 -0.21 11.17
C CYS A 106 -0.36 -1.31 10.15
N VAL A 107 -0.48 -2.59 10.53
CA VAL A 107 -0.17 -3.74 9.66
C VAL A 107 -1.32 -4.05 8.71
N ILE A 108 -2.55 -3.66 9.03
CA ILE A 108 -3.74 -3.98 8.22
C ILE A 108 -3.64 -3.44 6.79
N PRO A 109 -3.32 -2.14 6.53
CA PRO A 109 -3.14 -1.65 5.17
C PRO A 109 -2.02 -2.38 4.42
N VAL A 110 -0.96 -2.78 5.12
CA VAL A 110 0.18 -3.50 4.54
C VAL A 110 -0.22 -4.92 4.12
N ILE A 111 -0.96 -5.65 4.96
CA ILE A 111 -1.51 -6.98 4.64
C ILE A 111 -2.53 -6.86 3.51
N ALA A 112 -3.42 -5.88 3.58
CA ALA A 112 -4.43 -5.64 2.55
C ALA A 112 -3.78 -5.41 1.18
N PHE A 113 -2.68 -4.65 1.13
CA PHE A 113 -1.89 -4.43 -0.07
C PHE A 113 -1.10 -5.69 -0.50
N THR A 114 -0.40 -6.32 0.44
CA THR A 114 0.46 -7.49 0.15
C THR A 114 -0.33 -8.69 -0.37
N PHE A 115 -1.57 -8.86 0.08
CA PHE A 115 -2.44 -9.97 -0.29
C PHE A 115 -3.69 -9.53 -1.09
N GLN A 116 -3.59 -8.46 -1.89
CA GLN A 116 -4.71 -7.93 -2.71
C GLN A 116 -5.48 -8.99 -3.50
N LEU A 117 -4.77 -9.99 -4.03
CA LEU A 117 -5.35 -11.06 -4.86
C LEU A 117 -5.84 -12.28 -4.08
N ASN A 118 -5.45 -12.43 -2.80
CA ASN A 118 -5.70 -13.63 -2.00
C ASN A 118 -6.47 -13.29 -0.73
N VAL A 119 -7.78 -13.07 -0.86
CA VAL A 119 -8.68 -12.67 0.24
C VAL A 119 -8.64 -13.65 1.43
N VAL A 120 -8.56 -14.95 1.16
CA VAL A 120 -8.48 -15.98 2.21
C VAL A 120 -7.22 -15.78 3.06
N ARG A 121 -6.05 -15.62 2.43
CA ARG A 121 -4.80 -15.38 3.16
C ARG A 121 -4.87 -14.09 3.97
N ARG A 122 -5.44 -13.03 3.40
CA ARG A 122 -5.65 -11.75 4.10
C ARG A 122 -6.47 -11.95 5.38
N ILE A 123 -7.63 -12.61 5.28
CA ILE A 123 -8.51 -12.86 6.44
C ILE A 123 -7.78 -13.71 7.48
N VAL A 124 -7.14 -14.81 7.05
CA VAL A 124 -6.42 -15.71 7.95
C VAL A 124 -5.34 -14.97 8.74
N TYR A 125 -4.53 -14.14 8.08
CA TYR A 125 -3.50 -13.37 8.78
C TYR A 125 -4.10 -12.33 9.73
N SER A 126 -5.13 -11.59 9.31
CA SER A 126 -5.79 -10.61 10.19
C SER A 126 -6.40 -11.27 11.44
N VAL A 127 -7.06 -12.41 11.28
CA VAL A 127 -7.64 -13.17 12.40
C VAL A 127 -6.55 -13.74 13.29
N ALA A 128 -5.48 -14.32 12.73
CA ALA A 128 -4.38 -14.86 13.52
C ALA A 128 -3.73 -13.80 14.41
N ILE A 129 -3.54 -12.57 13.88
CA ILE A 129 -2.99 -11.46 14.65
C ILE A 129 -3.92 -11.08 15.81
N LEU A 130 -5.23 -10.91 15.55
CA LEU A 130 -6.21 -10.59 16.59
C LEU A 130 -6.29 -11.67 17.67
N MET A 131 -6.29 -12.94 17.28
CA MET A 131 -6.30 -14.06 18.22
C MET A 131 -5.03 -14.12 19.07
N SER A 132 -3.86 -13.82 18.47
CA SER A 132 -2.60 -13.78 19.22
C SER A 132 -2.59 -12.68 20.28
N LEU A 133 -3.15 -11.50 19.97
CA LEU A 133 -3.32 -10.41 20.92
C LEU A 133 -4.30 -10.77 22.04
N MET A 134 -5.47 -11.32 21.69
CA MET A 134 -6.47 -11.70 22.67
C MET A 134 -5.95 -12.79 23.60
N GLY A 135 -5.21 -13.77 23.04
CA GLY A 135 -4.54 -14.81 23.80
C GLY A 135 -3.49 -14.23 24.77
N CYS A 136 -2.65 -13.32 24.29
CA CYS A 136 -1.65 -12.63 25.11
C CYS A 136 -2.30 -11.84 26.26
N PHE A 137 -3.37 -11.11 25.96
CA PHE A 137 -4.15 -10.35 26.95
C PHE A 137 -4.75 -11.27 28.02
N ALA A 138 -5.45 -12.32 27.60
CA ALA A 138 -6.09 -13.27 28.50
C ALA A 138 -5.07 -14.00 29.38
N PHE A 139 -3.97 -14.45 28.79
CA PHE A 139 -2.89 -15.13 29.50
C PHE A 139 -2.22 -14.23 30.55
N ARG A 140 -1.94 -12.97 30.20
CA ARG A 140 -1.41 -11.99 31.14
C ARG A 140 -2.37 -11.72 32.29
N ARG A 141 -3.67 -11.59 31.99
CA ARG A 141 -4.71 -11.38 33.01
C ARG A 141 -4.84 -12.57 33.95
N TYR A 142 -4.66 -13.78 33.43
CA TYR A 142 -4.67 -15.02 34.20
C TYR A 142 -3.44 -15.15 35.11
N THR A 143 -2.24 -14.84 34.61
CA THR A 143 -0.99 -14.88 35.39
C THR A 143 -0.88 -13.77 36.44
N GLY A 144 -1.66 -12.68 36.31
CA GLY A 144 -1.64 -11.57 37.26
C GLY A 144 -0.32 -10.77 37.24
N GLN A 145 0.44 -10.85 36.16
CA GLN A 145 1.76 -10.24 36.05
C GLN A 145 1.67 -8.70 36.12
N GLY A 146 2.34 -8.11 37.12
CA GLY A 146 2.52 -6.67 37.25
C GLY A 146 3.55 -6.12 36.26
N THR A 147 3.42 -4.84 35.91
CA THR A 147 4.34 -4.13 34.99
C THR A 147 5.64 -3.68 35.65
N GLY A 148 5.61 -3.44 36.97
CA GLY A 148 6.68 -2.75 37.70
C GLY A 148 6.76 -1.25 37.42
N LEU A 149 5.78 -0.67 36.71
CA LEU A 149 5.72 0.75 36.36
C LEU A 149 4.56 1.44 37.08
N SER A 150 4.69 2.75 37.33
CA SER A 150 3.61 3.57 37.87
C SER A 150 2.50 3.77 36.83
N GLN A 151 1.28 4.00 37.32
CA GLN A 151 0.13 4.24 36.45
C GLN A 151 0.35 5.44 35.52
N ASN A 152 0.94 6.54 36.02
CA ASN A 152 1.25 7.72 35.22
C ASN A 152 2.17 7.41 34.02
N VAL A 153 3.13 6.50 34.18
CA VAL A 153 4.03 6.09 33.08
C VAL A 153 3.27 5.23 32.06
N LEU A 154 2.40 4.33 32.53
CA LEU A 154 1.55 3.53 31.65
C LEU A 154 0.55 4.39 30.87
N ASP A 155 -0.08 5.37 31.52
CA ASP A 155 -0.99 6.30 30.87
C ASP A 155 -0.26 7.15 29.82
N ALA A 156 0.97 7.59 30.11
CA ALA A 156 1.80 8.31 29.14
C ALA A 156 2.13 7.43 27.92
N PHE A 157 2.53 6.17 28.12
CA PHE A 157 2.67 5.20 27.03
C PHE A 157 1.37 5.04 26.25
N GLY A 158 0.25 4.86 26.97
CA GLY A 158 -1.07 4.67 26.40
C GLY A 158 -1.47 5.80 25.46
N ILE A 159 -1.32 7.05 25.88
CA ILE A 159 -1.65 8.24 25.09
C ILE A 159 -0.73 8.34 23.86
N VAL A 160 0.59 8.25 24.06
CA VAL A 160 1.57 8.40 22.97
C VAL A 160 1.39 7.30 21.91
N ASN A 161 1.17 6.06 22.34
CA ASN A 161 1.00 4.94 21.44
C ASN A 161 -0.30 5.02 20.65
N VAL A 162 -1.42 5.39 21.29
CA VAL A 162 -2.70 5.57 20.58
C VAL A 162 -2.58 6.67 19.53
N LEU A 163 -2.00 7.82 19.88
CA LEU A 163 -1.81 8.93 18.95
C LEU A 163 -0.92 8.51 17.77
N THR A 164 0.24 7.92 18.08
CA THR A 164 1.22 7.52 17.07
C THR A 164 0.69 6.42 16.14
N ALA A 165 0.10 5.35 16.70
CA ALA A 165 -0.47 4.26 15.92
C ALA A 165 -1.66 4.72 15.06
N THR A 166 -2.49 5.63 15.58
CA THR A 166 -3.61 6.20 14.82
C THR A 166 -3.12 7.07 13.68
N THR A 167 -2.16 7.97 13.91
CA THR A 167 -1.56 8.81 12.86
C THR A 167 -0.90 7.96 11.78
N LEU A 168 -0.12 6.94 12.16
CA LEU A 168 0.49 6.01 11.20
C LEU A 168 -0.55 5.23 10.41
N SER A 169 -1.62 4.75 11.06
CA SER A 169 -2.69 4.00 10.39
C SER A 169 -3.46 4.88 9.39
N ILE A 170 -3.78 6.13 9.76
CA ILE A 170 -4.43 7.10 8.86
C ILE A 170 -3.51 7.38 7.66
N TYR A 171 -2.23 7.65 7.91
CA TYR A 171 -1.27 7.93 6.84
C TYR A 171 -1.09 6.74 5.90
N ALA A 172 -0.91 5.53 6.42
CA ALA A 172 -0.80 4.30 5.63
C ALA A 172 -2.06 4.01 4.80
N THR A 173 -3.24 4.28 5.36
CA THR A 173 -4.52 4.14 4.67
C THR A 173 -4.66 5.18 3.55
N ALA A 174 -4.37 6.46 3.85
CA ALA A 174 -4.41 7.54 2.85
C ALA A 174 -3.45 7.26 1.69
N LEU A 175 -2.26 6.74 1.97
CA LEU A 175 -1.29 6.31 0.97
C LEU A 175 -1.85 5.18 0.09
N SER A 176 -2.45 4.17 0.71
CA SER A 176 -3.06 3.02 0.01
C SER A 176 -4.22 3.44 -0.90
N VAL A 177 -5.05 4.38 -0.43
CA VAL A 177 -6.16 4.95 -1.22
C VAL A 177 -5.62 5.76 -2.41
N ARG A 178 -4.70 6.70 -2.17
CA ARG A 178 -4.08 7.51 -3.24
C ARG A 178 -3.46 6.64 -4.32
N PHE A 179 -2.76 5.59 -3.90
CA PHE A 179 -2.15 4.63 -4.80
C PHE A 179 -3.20 3.88 -5.65
N THR A 180 -4.23 3.34 -5.00
CA THR A 180 -5.33 2.63 -5.69
C THR A 180 -6.05 3.55 -6.69
N SER A 181 -6.32 4.80 -6.33
CA SER A 181 -6.96 5.77 -7.22
C SER A 181 -6.08 6.13 -8.42
N SER A 182 -4.77 6.32 -8.20
CA SER A 182 -3.81 6.60 -9.28
C SER A 182 -3.74 5.44 -10.29
N MET A 183 -3.73 4.20 -9.79
CA MET A 183 -3.80 3.02 -10.65
C MET A 183 -5.09 2.94 -11.46
N GLN A 184 -6.23 3.21 -10.83
CA GLN A 184 -7.52 3.21 -11.52
C GLN A 184 -7.54 4.24 -12.65
N LEU A 185 -6.96 5.42 -12.42
CA LEU A 185 -6.85 6.46 -13.43
C LEU A 185 -5.91 6.03 -14.57
N SER A 186 -4.75 5.44 -14.26
CA SER A 186 -3.82 4.91 -15.26
C SER A 186 -4.47 3.81 -16.12
N LEU A 187 -5.14 2.85 -15.49
CA LEU A 187 -5.91 1.82 -16.18
C LEU A 187 -7.03 2.41 -17.04
N PHE A 188 -7.70 3.45 -16.55
CA PHE A 188 -8.71 4.16 -17.31
C PHE A 188 -8.11 4.82 -18.56
N HIS A 189 -6.94 5.45 -18.46
CA HIS A 189 -6.25 6.02 -19.61
C HIS A 189 -5.87 4.93 -20.62
N ILE A 190 -5.18 3.86 -20.18
CA ILE A 190 -4.74 2.76 -21.05
C ILE A 190 -5.93 2.07 -21.74
N ALA A 191 -7.05 1.89 -21.04
CA ALA A 191 -8.22 1.22 -21.60
C ALA A 191 -9.03 2.10 -22.57
N ASN A 192 -8.90 3.42 -22.48
CA ASN A 192 -9.75 4.36 -23.21
C ASN A 192 -9.01 5.24 -24.20
N ARG A 193 -7.68 5.29 -24.17
CA ARG A 193 -6.85 6.09 -25.08
C ARG A 193 -5.97 5.17 -25.93
N ASP A 194 -5.85 5.50 -27.21
CA ASP A 194 -4.92 4.86 -28.13
C ASP A 194 -3.48 5.25 -27.77
N SER A 195 -2.56 4.27 -27.72
CA SER A 195 -1.19 4.51 -27.24
C SER A 195 -0.32 5.31 -28.20
N LEU A 196 -0.64 5.27 -29.51
CA LEU A 196 0.13 5.98 -30.52
C LEU A 196 -0.29 7.45 -30.60
N THR A 197 -1.60 7.70 -30.65
CA THR A 197 -2.18 9.02 -30.91
C THR A 197 -2.69 9.74 -29.65
N ASN A 198 -2.80 9.04 -28.52
CA ASN A 198 -3.45 9.51 -27.29
C ASN A 198 -4.90 9.99 -27.50
N LEU A 199 -5.55 9.66 -28.63
CA LEU A 199 -6.98 9.91 -28.85
C LEU A 199 -7.83 8.86 -28.14
N TYR A 200 -9.12 9.13 -27.96
CA TYR A 200 -10.01 8.12 -27.40
C TYR A 200 -10.14 6.92 -28.35
N THR A 201 -10.00 5.72 -27.79
CA THR A 201 -10.25 4.48 -28.52
C THR A 201 -11.68 4.45 -29.06
N ARG A 202 -11.88 3.76 -30.19
CA ARG A 202 -13.20 3.52 -30.78
C ARG A 202 -14.24 3.05 -29.74
N ARG A 203 -13.82 2.17 -28.82
CA ARG A 203 -14.67 1.68 -27.73
C ARG A 203 -15.16 2.80 -26.82
N ARG A 204 -14.27 3.71 -26.41
CA ARG A 204 -14.62 4.86 -25.57
C ARG A 204 -15.55 5.84 -26.29
N VAL A 205 -15.31 6.09 -27.57
CA VAL A 205 -16.17 6.93 -28.41
C VAL A 205 -17.59 6.35 -28.48
N LEU A 206 -17.74 5.05 -28.79
CA LEU A 206 -19.04 4.39 -28.83
C LEU A 206 -19.77 4.40 -27.48
N HIS A 207 -19.04 4.21 -26.37
CA HIS A 207 -19.62 4.33 -25.04
C HIS A 207 -20.16 5.74 -24.78
N ARG A 208 -19.42 6.77 -25.18
CA ARG A 208 -19.83 8.16 -25.01
C ARG A 208 -21.05 8.51 -25.87
N ILE A 209 -21.15 7.99 -27.09
CA ILE A 209 -22.32 8.16 -27.95
C ILE A 209 -23.57 7.60 -27.25
N ARG A 210 -23.51 6.37 -26.71
CA ARG A 210 -24.64 5.77 -25.98
C ARG A 210 -25.04 6.56 -24.73
N GLU A 211 -24.07 7.10 -23.98
CA GLU A 211 -24.36 7.98 -22.83
C GLU A 211 -25.11 9.25 -23.26
N LEU A 212 -24.70 9.85 -24.38
CA LEU A 212 -25.33 11.05 -24.92
C LEU A 212 -26.76 10.75 -25.40
N GLU A 213 -26.96 9.62 -26.08
CA GLU A 213 -28.29 9.16 -26.51
C GLU A 213 -29.23 8.92 -25.32
N ALA A 214 -28.76 8.25 -24.26
CA ALA A 214 -29.56 7.96 -23.08
C ALA A 214 -29.95 9.21 -22.27
N ARG A 215 -29.15 10.28 -22.35
CA ARG A 215 -29.40 11.56 -21.67
C ARG A 215 -30.13 12.58 -22.53
N ARG A 216 -30.56 12.22 -23.75
CA ARG A 216 -31.23 13.16 -24.67
C ARG A 216 -32.58 13.60 -24.11
N GLN A 217 -32.60 14.80 -23.51
CA GLN A 217 -33.79 15.63 -23.34
C GLN A 217 -33.84 16.66 -24.48
N GLY A 218 -34.03 16.19 -25.72
CA GLY A 218 -34.24 17.08 -26.88
C GLY A 218 -32.99 17.75 -27.49
N LEU A 219 -31.77 17.32 -27.14
CA LEU A 219 -30.53 17.85 -27.72
C LEU A 219 -30.12 17.12 -29.01
N SER A 220 -29.83 17.86 -30.08
CA SER A 220 -29.26 17.36 -31.34
C SER A 220 -27.76 17.09 -31.21
N ALA A 221 -27.26 16.04 -31.88
CA ALA A 221 -25.85 15.65 -31.87
C ALA A 221 -25.43 15.23 -33.28
N SER A 222 -24.19 15.55 -33.67
CA SER A 222 -23.59 15.21 -34.97
C SER A 222 -22.32 14.38 -34.75
N LEU A 223 -22.04 13.45 -35.66
CA LEU A 223 -20.83 12.62 -35.66
C LEU A 223 -20.07 12.85 -36.97
N ILE A 224 -18.77 13.12 -36.87
CA ILE A 224 -17.87 13.27 -38.01
C ILE A 224 -16.87 12.10 -38.00
N LEU A 225 -16.69 11.48 -39.15
CA LEU A 225 -15.71 10.43 -39.40
C LEU A 225 -14.70 10.96 -40.42
N LEU A 226 -13.42 10.81 -40.11
CA LEU A 226 -12.28 11.27 -40.90
C LEU A 226 -11.40 10.06 -41.20
N ASP A 227 -10.83 10.02 -42.40
CA ASP A 227 -9.86 9.01 -42.84
C ASP A 227 -8.65 9.70 -43.49
N ILE A 228 -7.48 9.09 -43.40
CA ILE A 228 -6.25 9.63 -44.01
C ILE A 228 -6.08 9.00 -45.39
N ASP A 229 -6.26 9.81 -46.43
CA ASP A 229 -6.11 9.36 -47.81
C ASP A 229 -4.72 8.78 -48.09
N HIS A 230 -4.68 7.69 -48.84
CA HIS A 230 -3.44 7.01 -49.27
C HIS A 230 -2.49 6.60 -48.13
N PHE A 231 -2.97 6.45 -46.89
CA PHE A 231 -2.11 6.12 -45.73
C PHE A 231 -1.27 4.85 -45.91
N LYS A 232 -1.81 3.83 -46.62
CA LYS A 232 -1.04 2.62 -46.95
C LYS A 232 0.18 2.92 -47.82
N GLN A 233 0.07 3.81 -48.79
CA GLN A 233 1.18 4.18 -49.66
C GLN A 233 2.30 4.89 -48.88
N ILE A 234 1.94 5.70 -47.87
CA ILE A 234 2.91 6.32 -46.96
C ILE A 234 3.70 5.23 -46.22
N ASN A 235 3.01 4.25 -45.65
CA ASN A 235 3.65 3.11 -44.99
C ASN A 235 4.55 2.29 -45.94
N ASP A 236 4.07 2.04 -47.17
CA ASP A 236 4.78 1.22 -48.15
C ASP A 236 6.07 1.91 -48.67
N ILE A 237 6.07 3.25 -48.82
CA ILE A 237 7.21 4.03 -49.33
C ILE A 237 8.18 4.44 -48.22
N HIS A 238 7.67 4.85 -47.06
CA HIS A 238 8.45 5.50 -46.00
C HIS A 238 8.59 4.65 -44.73
N GLY A 239 8.01 3.45 -44.72
CA GLY A 239 8.01 2.56 -43.56
C GLY A 239 6.97 2.92 -42.50
N HIS A 240 6.68 1.95 -41.64
CA HIS A 240 5.64 2.08 -40.59
C HIS A 240 5.94 3.17 -39.56
N GLU A 241 7.21 3.38 -39.21
CA GLU A 241 7.59 4.45 -38.26
C GLU A 241 7.19 5.84 -38.77
N THR A 242 7.31 6.09 -40.08
CA THR A 242 6.86 7.34 -40.68
C THR A 242 5.33 7.46 -40.66
N GLY A 243 4.61 6.36 -40.92
CA GLY A 243 3.16 6.33 -40.79
C GLY A 243 2.68 6.63 -39.38
N ASP A 244 3.38 6.12 -38.37
CA ASP A 244 3.10 6.38 -36.96
C ASP A 244 3.24 7.87 -36.62
N VAL A 245 4.27 8.54 -37.13
CA VAL A 245 4.45 10.00 -36.99
C VAL A 245 3.32 10.77 -37.67
N VAL A 246 2.88 10.34 -38.86
CA VAL A 246 1.73 10.97 -39.55
C VAL A 246 0.46 10.83 -38.72
N LEU A 247 0.18 9.64 -38.16
CA LEU A 247 -0.97 9.42 -37.29
C LEU A 247 -0.93 10.30 -36.04
N GLN A 248 0.24 10.42 -35.40
CA GLN A 248 0.44 11.32 -34.27
C GLN A 248 0.16 12.77 -34.65
N ARG A 249 0.68 13.23 -35.79
CA ARG A 249 0.55 14.62 -36.22
C ARG A 249 -0.87 14.99 -36.62
N VAL A 250 -1.63 14.07 -37.21
CA VAL A 250 -3.05 14.28 -37.54
C VAL A 250 -3.92 14.29 -36.29
N ALA A 251 -3.48 13.64 -35.21
CA ALA A 251 -4.19 13.58 -33.93
C ALA A 251 -4.00 14.81 -33.03
N GLU A 252 -2.97 15.63 -33.29
CA GLU A 252 -2.70 16.91 -32.59
C GLU A 252 -3.69 18.01 -32.98
#